data_AF-A0A8S4QT59-F1
#
_entry.id   AF-A0A8S4QT59-F1
#
_cell.length_a   1.000
_cell.length_b   1.000
_cell.length_c   1.000
_cell.angle_alpha   90.00
_cell.angle_beta   90.00
_cell.angle_gamma   90.00
#
_symmetry.space_group_name_H-M   'P 1'
#
loop_
_entity.id
_entity.type
_entity.pdbx_description
1 polymer ?
#
loop_
_entity_poly.entity_id
_entity_poly.type
_entity_poly.pdbx_seq_one_letter_code
_entity_poly.pdbx_strand_id
1 'polypeptide(L)'
;MNPVAINGASDRLIDEADQLISYIERGSNMLKFSPRKRPERKTLMVRRESHQVIWYKSGAPQRHAFEGALDIREIKEVRVGKNTKDFERWFEEIKRIENSKCFTIFYGNEFKLRSVSFA
;
A
#
# COMPACT_ATOMS: atom_id res chain seq x y z
N MET A 1 42.46 13.58 -16.63
CA MET A 1 41.63 13.39 -15.41
C MET A 1 40.25 12.98 -15.88
N ASN A 2 39.93 11.69 -15.79
CA ASN A 2 38.60 11.19 -16.17
C ASN A 2 37.68 11.27 -14.93
N PRO A 3 36.47 11.85 -15.03
CA PRO A 3 35.52 11.82 -13.93
C PRO A 3 34.91 10.41 -13.91
N VAL A 4 35.42 9.55 -13.03
CA VAL A 4 34.91 8.19 -12.85
C VAL A 4 34.10 8.16 -11.55
N ALA A 5 32.90 7.58 -11.63
CA ALA A 5 32.11 7.00 -10.54
C ALA A 5 31.02 7.83 -9.81
N ILE A 6 30.48 8.92 -10.37
CA ILE A 6 29.23 9.49 -9.79
C ILE A 6 27.96 8.89 -10.43
N ASN A 7 27.98 8.59 -11.73
CA ASN A 7 26.78 8.13 -12.46
C ASN A 7 26.36 6.70 -12.09
N GLY A 8 27.30 5.78 -11.90
CA GLY A 8 26.98 4.36 -11.69
C GLY A 8 26.27 4.01 -10.37
N ALA A 9 26.33 4.88 -9.36
CA ALA A 9 25.56 4.69 -8.13
C ALA A 9 24.12 5.20 -8.29
N SER A 10 23.93 6.31 -9.00
CA SER A 10 22.62 6.85 -9.33
C SER A 10 21.84 5.90 -10.24
N ASP A 11 22.50 5.34 -11.27
CA ASP A 11 21.87 4.40 -12.21
C ASP A 11 21.36 3.14 -11.48
N ARG A 12 22.14 2.60 -10.54
CA ARG A 12 21.73 1.43 -9.72
C ARG A 12 20.52 1.71 -8.84
N LEU A 13 20.44 2.91 -8.24
CA LEU A 13 19.30 3.30 -7.41
C LEU A 13 18.03 3.48 -8.23
N ILE A 14 18.16 3.99 -9.46
CA ILE A 14 17.05 4.11 -10.41
C ILE A 14 16.54 2.71 -10.80
N ASP A 15 17.45 1.79 -11.12
CA ASP A 15 17.09 0.41 -11.46
C ASP A 15 16.38 -0.31 -10.29
N GLU A 16 16.85 -0.13 -9.06
CA GLU A 16 16.22 -0.71 -7.86
C GLU A 16 14.83 -0.11 -7.62
N ALA A 17 14.69 1.22 -7.76
CA ALA A 17 13.41 1.90 -7.63
C ALA A 17 12.40 1.42 -8.68
N ASP A 18 12.81 1.29 -9.94
CA ASP A 18 11.94 0.80 -11.01
C ASP A 18 11.54 -0.68 -10.79
N GLN A 19 12.43 -1.51 -10.25
CA GLN A 19 12.08 -2.88 -9.85
C GLN A 19 11.02 -2.92 -8.74
N LEU A 20 11.17 -2.07 -7.72
CA LEU A 20 10.20 -1.95 -6.62
C LEU A 20 8.86 -1.41 -7.12
N ILE A 21 8.87 -0.40 -8.00
CA ILE A 21 7.67 0.15 -8.64
C ILE A 21 6.96 -0.95 -9.45
N SER A 22 7.71 -1.67 -10.30
CA SER A 22 7.16 -2.78 -11.09
C SER A 22 6.53 -3.86 -10.19
N TYR A 23 7.10 -4.11 -9.01
CA TYR A 23 6.55 -5.06 -8.05
C TYR A 23 5.20 -4.62 -7.48
N ILE A 24 5.08 -3.36 -7.05
CA ILE A 24 3.81 -2.83 -6.50
C ILE A 24 2.75 -2.58 -7.58
N GLU A 25 3.15 -2.40 -8.84
CA GLU A 25 2.25 -2.31 -9.99
C GLU A 25 1.60 -3.65 -10.36
N ARG A 26 2.28 -4.78 -10.18
CA ARG A 26 1.69 -6.12 -10.42
C ARG A 26 0.52 -6.43 -9.49
N GLY A 27 0.54 -5.84 -8.30
CA GLY A 27 -0.46 -6.03 -7.27
C GLY A 27 -0.18 -7.21 -6.35
N SER A 28 -0.67 -7.09 -5.11
CA SER A 28 -0.48 -8.04 -4.02
C SER A 28 -1.80 -8.39 -3.36
N ASN A 29 -2.00 -9.67 -3.03
CA ASN A 29 -3.18 -10.12 -2.31
C ASN A 29 -3.03 -9.86 -0.82
N MET A 30 -3.81 -8.92 -0.29
CA MET A 30 -3.72 -8.46 1.10
C MET A 30 -5.09 -8.41 1.76
N LEU A 31 -5.14 -8.52 3.08
CA LEU A 31 -6.35 -8.30 3.87
C LEU A 31 -6.50 -6.81 4.13
N LYS A 32 -7.63 -6.24 3.71
CA LYS A 32 -7.99 -4.86 4.05
C LYS A 32 -8.78 -4.85 5.36
N PHE A 33 -8.28 -4.11 6.34
CA PHE A 33 -8.91 -3.98 7.65
C PHE A 33 -9.81 -2.75 7.69
N SER A 34 -10.89 -2.84 8.47
CA SER A 34 -11.81 -1.73 8.72
C SER A 34 -12.40 -1.87 10.11
N PRO A 35 -12.62 -0.76 10.85
CA PRO A 35 -13.32 -0.83 12.12
C PRO A 35 -14.77 -1.24 11.98
N ARG A 36 -15.37 -1.27 10.78
CA ARG A 36 -16.82 -1.52 10.60
C ARG A 36 -17.13 -2.83 9.87
N LYS A 37 -16.18 -3.37 9.13
CA LYS A 37 -16.37 -4.57 8.29
C LYS A 37 -15.30 -5.60 8.62
N ARG A 38 -15.65 -6.88 8.48
CA ARG A 38 -14.69 -7.98 8.61
C ARG A 38 -13.53 -7.78 7.63
N PRO A 39 -12.28 -8.15 7.97
CA PRO A 39 -11.18 -8.08 7.04
C PRO A 39 -11.45 -8.94 5.81
N GLU A 40 -11.24 -8.37 4.64
CA GLU A 40 -11.53 -9.02 3.36
C GLU A 40 -10.28 -9.03 2.48
N ARG A 41 -10.07 -10.13 1.74
CA ARG A 41 -8.96 -10.23 0.78
C ARG A 41 -9.22 -9.32 -0.41
N LYS A 42 -8.23 -8.48 -0.71
CA LYS A 42 -8.20 -7.55 -1.82
C LYS A 42 -6.88 -7.69 -2.58
N THR A 43 -6.92 -7.40 -3.88
CA THR A 43 -5.71 -7.16 -4.65
C THR A 43 -5.38 -5.68 -4.52
N LEU A 44 -4.27 -5.33 -3.86
CA LEU A 44 -3.76 -3.97 -3.74
C LEU A 44 -2.67 -3.75 -4.78
N MET A 45 -2.73 -2.66 -5.54
CA MET A 45 -1.73 -2.32 -6.55
C MET A 45 -1.52 -0.81 -6.65
N VAL A 46 -0.40 -0.42 -7.25
CA VAL A 46 -0.14 0.96 -7.66
C VAL A 46 -0.37 1.11 -9.16
N ARG A 47 -0.96 2.24 -9.54
CA ARG A 47 -1.20 2.63 -10.92
C ARG A 47 -0.43 3.92 -11.18
N ARG A 48 0.77 3.81 -11.75
CA ARG A 48 1.71 4.92 -11.92
C ARG A 48 1.16 6.00 -12.83
N GLU A 49 0.47 5.66 -13.91
CA GLU A 49 -0.06 6.63 -14.86
C GLU A 49 -1.11 7.58 -14.27
N SER A 50 -1.84 7.14 -13.24
CA SER A 50 -2.84 7.95 -12.54
C SER A 50 -2.42 8.37 -11.13
N HIS A 51 -1.21 8.00 -10.70
CA HIS A 51 -0.70 8.19 -9.34
C HIS A 51 -1.67 7.67 -8.26
N GLN A 52 -2.20 6.46 -8.44
CA GLN A 52 -3.19 5.90 -7.52
C GLN A 52 -2.67 4.63 -6.84
N VAL A 53 -3.01 4.47 -5.56
CA VAL A 53 -3.06 3.16 -4.91
C VAL A 53 -4.50 2.68 -5.03
N ILE A 54 -4.70 1.49 -5.60
CA ILE A 54 -6.03 0.95 -5.93
C ILE A 54 -6.18 -0.44 -5.31
N TRP A 55 -7.38 -0.76 -4.84
CA TRP A 55 -7.69 -2.12 -4.42
C TRP A 55 -9.00 -2.65 -5.01
N TYR A 56 -8.96 -3.94 -5.34
CA TYR A 56 -10.05 -4.69 -5.94
C TYR A 56 -10.46 -5.86 -5.06
N LYS A 57 -11.73 -6.25 -5.13
CA LYS A 57 -12.21 -7.51 -4.58
C LYS A 57 -11.47 -8.67 -5.24
N SER A 58 -10.80 -9.48 -4.42
CA SER A 58 -10.08 -10.66 -4.91
C SER A 58 -11.06 -11.64 -5.58
N GLY A 59 -10.73 -12.10 -6.79
CA GLY A 59 -11.49 -13.13 -7.53
C GLY A 59 -12.81 -12.68 -8.17
N ALA A 60 -13.13 -11.38 -8.16
CA ALA A 60 -14.31 -10.85 -8.85
C ALA A 60 -14.01 -10.49 -10.32
N PRO A 61 -15.01 -10.56 -11.23
CA PRO A 61 -14.87 -10.06 -12.60
C PRO A 61 -14.49 -8.57 -12.59
N GLN A 62 -13.54 -8.18 -13.44
CA GLN A 62 -12.88 -6.86 -13.39
C GLN A 62 -13.86 -5.67 -13.35
N ARG A 63 -15.01 -5.77 -14.04
CA ARG A 63 -16.05 -4.73 -14.07
C ARG A 63 -16.73 -4.46 -12.72
N HIS A 64 -16.72 -5.42 -11.80
CA HIS A 64 -17.31 -5.30 -10.46
C HIS A 64 -16.29 -5.47 -9.34
N ALA A 65 -15.01 -5.61 -9.68
CA ALA A 65 -13.96 -5.84 -8.72
C ALA A 65 -13.49 -4.56 -8.04
N PHE A 66 -13.69 -3.37 -8.63
CA PHE A 66 -13.19 -2.13 -8.06
C PHE A 66 -13.88 -1.81 -6.72
N GLU A 67 -13.10 -1.52 -5.69
CA GLU A 67 -13.62 -1.18 -4.37
C GLU A 67 -13.11 0.14 -3.81
N GLY A 68 -11.96 0.62 -4.27
CA GLY A 68 -11.49 1.93 -3.88
C GLY A 68 -10.12 2.26 -4.44
N ALA A 69 -9.83 3.55 -4.41
CA ALA A 69 -8.55 4.11 -4.78
C ALA A 69 -8.25 5.30 -3.86
N LEU A 70 -6.97 5.61 -3.70
CA LEU A 70 -6.49 6.85 -3.12
C LEU A 70 -5.42 7.45 -4.02
N ASP A 71 -5.36 8.78 -4.06
CA ASP A 71 -4.32 9.51 -4.77
C ASP A 71 -3.05 9.51 -3.93
N ILE A 72 -1.92 9.11 -4.53
CA ILE A 72 -0.62 9.07 -3.87
C ILE A 72 -0.22 10.45 -3.34
N ARG A 73 -0.64 11.54 -4.00
CA ARG A 73 -0.36 12.92 -3.59
C ARG A 73 -1.10 13.31 -2.30
N GLU A 74 -2.16 12.60 -1.95
CA GLU A 74 -2.86 12.80 -0.68
C GLU A 74 -2.23 12.03 0.49
N ILE A 75 -1.31 11.08 0.23
CA ILE A 75 -0.64 10.31 1.28
C ILE A 75 0.26 11.24 2.09
N LYS A 76 0.11 11.22 3.42
CA LYS A 76 0.96 11.96 4.35
C LYS A 76 1.93 11.06 5.09
N GLU A 77 1.55 9.81 5.33
CA GLU A 77 2.37 8.82 6.03
C GLU A 77 1.98 7.40 5.62
N VAL A 78 2.97 6.52 5.48
CA VAL A 78 2.77 5.06 5.47
C VAL A 78 3.46 4.50 6.70
N ARG A 79 2.69 3.98 7.65
CA ARG A 79 3.20 3.47 8.92
C ARG A 79 3.21 1.94 8.91
N VAL A 80 4.38 1.34 9.10
CA VAL A 80 4.52 -0.11 9.26
C VAL A 80 4.05 -0.53 10.66
N GLY A 81 3.39 -1.68 10.73
CA GLY A 81 2.90 -2.29 11.95
C GLY A 81 1.40 -2.24 12.13
N LYS A 82 0.97 -2.60 13.34
CA LYS A 82 -0.44 -2.81 13.71
C LYS A 82 -1.01 -1.74 14.64
N ASN A 83 -0.34 -0.59 14.75
CA ASN A 83 -0.58 0.42 15.78
C ASN A 83 -1.78 1.34 15.47
N THR A 84 -2.83 0.80 14.86
CA THR A 84 -4.02 1.57 14.46
C THR A 84 -5.30 0.88 14.90
N LYS A 85 -6.33 1.69 15.15
CA LYS A 85 -7.64 1.23 15.63
C LYS A 85 -8.33 0.23 14.69
N ASP A 86 -7.95 0.23 13.41
CA ASP A 86 -8.46 -0.72 12.42
C ASP A 86 -8.07 -2.15 12.77
N PHE A 87 -6.90 -2.37 13.38
CA PHE A 87 -6.41 -3.68 13.78
C PHE A 87 -6.88 -4.10 15.18
N GLU A 88 -7.07 -3.15 16.10
CA GLU A 88 -7.53 -3.43 17.47
C GLU A 88 -8.85 -4.21 17.50
N ARG A 89 -9.78 -3.90 16.58
CA ARG A 89 -11.07 -4.59 16.49
C ARG A 89 -10.96 -6.05 16.02
N TRP A 90 -9.90 -6.39 15.28
CA TRP A 90 -9.68 -7.70 14.67
C TRP A 90 -8.41 -8.34 15.23
N PHE A 91 -8.21 -8.18 16.54
CA PHE A 91 -7.01 -8.66 17.25
C PHE A 91 -6.74 -10.15 17.02
N GLU A 92 -7.79 -10.97 17.02
CA GLU A 92 -7.69 -12.42 16.84
C GLU A 92 -7.20 -12.82 15.43
N GLU A 93 -7.59 -12.09 14.38
CA GLU A 93 -7.07 -12.28 13.04
C GLU A 93 -5.64 -11.73 12.89
N ILE A 94 -5.39 -10.52 13.38
CA ILE A 94 -4.11 -9.82 13.15
C ILE A 94 -2.97 -10.36 14.01
N LYS A 95 -3.23 -10.99 15.17
CA LYS A 95 -2.18 -11.52 16.05
C LYS A 95 -1.31 -12.58 15.39
N ARG A 96 -1.85 -13.27 14.36
CA ARG A 96 -1.16 -14.32 13.61
C ARG A 96 -0.27 -13.78 12.47
N ILE A 97 -0.43 -12.52 12.11
CA ILE A 97 0.34 -11.88 11.03
C ILE A 97 1.56 -11.19 11.62
N GLU A 98 2.71 -11.16 10.96
CA GLU A 98 3.90 -10.45 11.47
C GLU A 98 3.70 -8.93 11.40
N ASN A 99 4.24 -8.19 12.37
CA ASN A 99 4.11 -6.72 12.39
C ASN A 99 4.72 -6.06 11.14
N SER A 100 5.79 -6.63 10.59
CA SER A 100 6.44 -6.16 9.35
C SER A 100 5.59 -6.35 8.08
N LYS A 101 4.56 -7.21 8.14
CA LYS A 101 3.62 -7.45 7.03
C LYS A 101 2.38 -6.58 7.09
N CYS A 102 2.24 -5.77 8.13
CA CYS A 102 1.12 -4.87 8.33
C CYS A 102 1.54 -3.43 8.06
N PHE A 103 0.62 -2.62 7.53
CA PHE A 103 0.81 -1.18 7.47
C PHE A 103 -0.51 -0.43 7.37
N THR A 104 -0.46 0.87 7.68
CA THR A 104 -1.56 1.81 7.50
C THR A 104 -1.11 3.00 6.68
N ILE A 105 -1.91 3.37 5.68
CA ILE A 105 -1.74 4.59 4.89
C ILE A 105 -2.61 5.68 5.50
N PHE A 106 -2.01 6.79 5.91
CA PHE A 106 -2.71 8.00 6.33
C PHE A 106 -2.72 9.02 5.20
N TYR A 107 -3.90 9.53 4.86
CA TYR A 107 -4.09 10.38 3.68
C TYR A 107 -5.19 11.42 3.86
N GLY A 108 -5.16 12.46 3.02
CA GLY A 108 -6.10 13.57 3.00
C GLY A 108 -5.45 14.90 3.36
N ASN A 109 -6.23 15.98 3.29
CA ASN A 109 -5.74 17.35 3.49
C ASN A 109 -6.32 18.02 4.75
N GLU A 110 -7.11 17.28 5.54
CA GLU A 110 -7.68 17.75 6.80
C GLU A 110 -6.75 17.42 7.98
N PHE A 111 -6.91 18.14 9.10
CA PHE A 111 -6.18 17.83 10.34
C PHE A 111 -6.40 16.38 10.80
N LYS A 112 -7.65 15.91 10.69
CA LYS A 112 -7.99 14.51 10.94
C LYS A 112 -7.85 13.72 9.65
N LEU A 113 -6.66 13.13 9.45
CA LEU A 113 -6.40 12.27 8.29
C LEU A 113 -7.32 11.05 8.27
N ARG A 114 -7.65 10.62 7.04
CA ARG A 114 -8.26 9.31 6.79
C ARG A 114 -7.18 8.24 6.84
N SER A 115 -7.58 7.00 7.14
CA SER A 115 -6.67 5.86 7.18
C SER A 115 -7.23 4.67 6.40
N VAL A 116 -6.32 3.87 5.85
CA VAL A 116 -6.63 2.53 5.33
C VAL A 116 -5.52 1.56 5.72
N SER A 117 -5.91 0.42 6.28
CA SER A 117 -4.98 -0.53 6.88
C SER A 117 -5.00 -1.87 6.13
N PHE A 118 -3.82 -2.43 5.90
CA PHE A 118 -3.62 -3.68 5.18
C PHE A 118 -2.64 -4.61 5.90
N ALA A 119 -2.82 -5.92 5.72
CA ALA A 119 -1.91 -6.96 6.22
C ALA A 119 -1.91 -8.23 5.35
#